data_AF-A0A957G0B9-F1
#
_entry.id   AF-A0A957G0B9-F1
#
_cell.length_a   1.000
_cell.length_b   1.000
_cell.length_c   1.000
_cell.angle_alpha   90.00
_cell.angle_beta   90.00
_cell.angle_gamma   90.00
#
_symmetry.space_group_name_H-M   'P 1'
#
loop_
_entity.id
_entity.type
_entity.pdbx_description
1 polymer ?
#
loop_
_entity_poly.entity_id
_entity_poly.type
_entity_poly.pdbx_seq_one_letter_code
_entity_poly.pdbx_strand_id
1 'polypeptide(L)'
;QHGVPADRILLETRSRYTYENLTEACAVMDQNGLATALIVSDPLHMLRADRIAGALGLAAAPSPTPTTRYQTWRSKSGALAYEVFFLTLHYGQAFLGQLPPCRY
;
A
#
# COMPACT_ATOMS: atom_id res chain seq x y z
N GLN A 1 26.51 -8.27 -1.85
CA GLN A 1 25.11 -8.33 -1.39
C GLN A 1 25.18 -9.13 -0.09
N HIS A 2 24.76 -8.64 1.07
CA HIS A 2 23.37 -8.60 1.53
C HIS A 2 23.29 -7.68 2.76
N GLY A 3 22.45 -6.63 2.72
CA GLY A 3 22.34 -5.65 3.81
C GLY A 3 21.26 -5.96 4.85
N VAL A 4 20.41 -6.97 4.63
CA VAL A 4 19.32 -7.36 5.53
C VAL A 4 19.33 -8.88 5.70
N PRO A 5 19.39 -9.41 6.95
CA PRO A 5 19.24 -10.82 7.24
C PRO A 5 17.88 -11.40 6.76
N ALA A 6 17.85 -12.65 6.31
CA ALA A 6 16.65 -13.26 5.74
C ALA A 6 15.50 -13.41 6.75
N ASP A 7 15.81 -13.63 8.03
CA ASP A 7 14.86 -13.67 9.15
C ASP A 7 14.24 -12.30 9.46
N ARG A 8 14.76 -11.21 8.87
CA ARG A 8 14.19 -9.86 8.93
C ARG A 8 13.39 -9.50 7.67
N ILE A 9 13.18 -10.44 6.76
CA ILE A 9 12.39 -10.26 5.53
C ILE A 9 11.14 -11.12 5.65
N LEU A 10 10.01 -10.45 5.85
CA LEU A 10 8.70 -11.09 5.89
C LEU A 10 8.07 -10.96 4.49
N LEU A 11 7.61 -12.07 3.93
CA LEU A 11 7.05 -12.14 2.58
C LEU A 11 5.54 -12.36 2.62
N GLU A 12 4.83 -11.53 1.86
CA GLU A 12 3.41 -11.66 1.57
C GLU A 12 3.26 -11.79 0.04
N THR A 13 2.58 -12.83 -0.43
CA THR A 13 2.54 -13.21 -1.86
C THR A 13 1.14 -13.52 -2.40
N ARG A 14 0.11 -13.32 -1.59
CA ARG A 14 -1.29 -13.62 -1.94
C ARG A 14 -1.98 -12.44 -2.60
N SER A 15 -1.62 -11.22 -2.21
CA SER A 15 -2.31 -10.00 -2.63
C SER A 15 -2.17 -9.72 -4.13
N ARG A 16 -3.25 -9.21 -4.72
CA ARG A 16 -3.33 -8.78 -6.12
C ARG A 16 -3.59 -7.28 -6.24
N TYR A 17 -4.20 -6.68 -5.23
CA TYR A 17 -4.56 -5.26 -5.21
C TYR A 17 -3.98 -4.57 -3.98
N THR A 18 -3.77 -3.26 -4.07
CA THR A 18 -3.16 -2.46 -2.98
C THR A 18 -3.95 -2.55 -1.67
N TYR A 19 -5.27 -2.73 -1.73
CA TYR A 19 -6.06 -2.96 -0.52
C TYR A 19 -5.64 -4.26 0.17
N GLU A 20 -5.58 -5.36 -0.58
CA GLU A 20 -5.12 -6.66 -0.09
C GLU A 20 -3.69 -6.58 0.42
N ASN A 21 -2.79 -5.90 -0.31
CA ASN A 21 -1.40 -5.71 0.11
C ASN A 21 -1.33 -5.13 1.54
N LEU A 22 -2.15 -4.12 1.84
CA LEU A 22 -2.12 -3.43 3.12
C LEU A 22 -2.84 -4.22 4.23
N THR A 23 -3.94 -4.91 3.90
CA THR A 23 -4.62 -5.78 4.89
C THR A 23 -3.77 -6.99 5.28
N GLU A 24 -3.11 -7.62 4.31
CA GLU A 24 -2.22 -8.76 4.59
C GLU A 24 -0.92 -8.27 5.27
N ALA A 25 -0.41 -7.10 4.90
CA ALA A 25 0.72 -6.48 5.61
C ALA A 25 0.39 -6.18 7.07
N CYS A 26 -0.83 -5.71 7.40
CA CYS A 26 -1.27 -5.60 8.79
C CYS A 26 -1.21 -6.95 9.50
N ALA A 27 -1.78 -8.00 8.91
CA ALA A 27 -1.76 -9.34 9.51
C ALA A 27 -0.33 -9.85 9.76
N VAL A 28 0.60 -9.58 8.83
CA VAL A 28 2.03 -9.89 9.00
C VAL A 28 2.64 -9.05 10.12
N MET A 29 2.32 -7.77 10.22
CA MET A 29 2.80 -6.89 11.29
C MET A 29 2.33 -7.35 12.67
N ASP A 30 1.04 -7.68 12.80
CA ASP A 30 0.43 -8.15 14.05
C ASP A 30 1.08 -9.45 14.54
N GLN A 31 1.28 -10.41 13.62
CA GLN A 31 1.95 -11.69 13.93
C GLN A 31 3.40 -11.53 14.39
N ASN A 32 4.05 -10.41 14.06
CA ASN A 32 5.45 -10.14 14.36
C ASN A 32 5.64 -9.01 15.39
N GLY A 33 4.56 -8.52 16.01
CA GLY A 33 4.62 -7.45 17.01
C GLY A 33 5.13 -6.12 16.48
N LEU A 34 4.88 -5.80 15.21
CA LEU A 34 5.30 -4.56 14.55
C LEU A 34 4.19 -3.51 14.64
N ALA A 35 4.46 -2.37 15.27
CA ALA A 35 3.44 -1.35 15.52
C ALA A 35 3.35 -0.25 14.46
N THR A 36 4.46 0.05 13.76
CA THR A 36 4.54 1.16 12.81
C THR A 36 5.28 0.77 11.54
N ALA A 37 4.93 1.37 10.41
CA ALA A 37 5.55 1.06 9.12
C ALA A 37 5.91 2.32 8.30
N LEU A 38 6.88 2.14 7.40
CA LEU A 38 7.10 3.04 6.27
C LEU A 38 6.62 2.35 5.00
N ILE A 39 5.73 3.00 4.25
CA ILE A 39 5.26 2.48 2.97
C ILE A 39 6.18 3.03 1.88
N VAL A 40 6.87 2.14 1.18
CA VAL A 40 7.74 2.48 0.06
C VAL A 40 7.11 1.99 -1.24
N SER A 41 6.88 2.91 -2.18
CA SER A 41 6.25 2.61 -3.47
C SER A 41 6.53 3.72 -4.50
N ASP A 42 6.05 3.54 -5.72
CA ASP A 42 6.12 4.53 -6.80
C ASP A 42 5.39 5.85 -6.40
N PRO A 43 5.89 7.03 -6.79
CA PRO A 43 5.32 8.33 -6.40
C PRO A 43 3.83 8.51 -6.67
N LEU A 44 3.36 8.13 -7.86
CA LEU A 44 1.95 8.28 -8.26
C LEU A 44 1.03 7.34 -7.47
N HIS A 45 1.53 6.16 -7.10
CA HIS A 45 0.79 5.14 -6.37
C HIS A 45 0.71 5.44 -4.86
N MET A 46 1.65 6.23 -4.35
CA MET A 46 1.80 6.49 -2.92
C MET A 46 0.54 7.10 -2.31
N LEU A 47 -0.14 8.01 -3.00
CA LEU A 47 -1.38 8.61 -2.51
C LEU A 47 -2.43 7.54 -2.18
N ARG A 48 -2.64 6.57 -3.08
CA ARG A 48 -3.66 5.54 -2.84
C ARG A 48 -3.27 4.60 -1.70
N ALA A 49 -2.00 4.21 -1.62
CA ALA A 49 -1.51 3.39 -0.52
C ALA A 49 -1.67 4.10 0.83
N ASP A 50 -1.32 5.38 0.92
CA ASP A 50 -1.46 6.21 2.12
C ASP A 50 -2.92 6.34 2.58
N ARG A 51 -3.84 6.61 1.63
CA ARG A 51 -5.29 6.70 1.95
C ARG A 51 -5.85 5.38 2.46
N ILE A 52 -5.50 4.28 1.82
CA ILE A 52 -5.96 2.95 2.25
C ILE A 52 -5.38 2.62 3.63
N ALA A 53 -4.09 2.89 3.87
CA ALA A 53 -3.46 2.65 5.17
C ALA A 53 -4.16 3.42 6.29
N GLY A 54 -4.48 4.70 6.05
CA GLY A 54 -5.25 5.52 6.99
C GLY A 54 -6.67 4.97 7.23
N ALA A 55 -7.37 4.52 6.19
CA ALA A 55 -8.70 3.91 6.31
C ALA A 55 -8.69 2.59 7.09
N LEU A 56 -7.60 1.82 6.97
CA LEU A 56 -7.38 0.59 7.72
C LEU A 56 -6.95 0.84 9.18
N GLY A 57 -6.64 2.08 9.55
CA GLY A 57 -6.10 2.43 10.86
C GLY A 57 -4.65 1.96 11.06
N LEU A 58 -3.92 1.68 9.98
CA LEU A 58 -2.52 1.28 10.05
C LEU A 58 -1.64 2.50 10.37
N ALA A 59 -0.83 2.40 11.43
CA ALA A 59 0.14 3.44 11.78
C ALA A 59 1.35 3.42 10.82
N ALA A 60 1.14 3.95 9.61
CA ALA A 60 2.15 4.01 8.57
C ALA A 60 2.40 5.43 8.06
N ALA A 61 3.65 5.70 7.68
CA ALA A 61 4.03 6.93 7.00
C ALA A 61 4.47 6.66 5.55
N PRO A 62 4.12 7.53 4.59
CA PRO A 62 4.52 7.38 3.20
C PRO A 62 5.99 7.75 2.99
N SER A 63 6.70 6.94 2.21
CA SER A 63 8.09 7.16 1.79
C SER A 63 8.23 6.85 0.29
N PRO A 64 7.70 7.71 -0.59
CA PRO A 64 7.73 7.47 -2.04
C PRO A 64 9.17 7.40 -2.55
N THR A 65 9.41 6.55 -3.54
CA THR A 65 10.73 6.51 -4.20
C THR A 65 11.01 7.83 -4.93
N PRO A 66 12.26 8.30 -5.03
CA PRO A 66 12.58 9.54 -5.75
C PRO A 66 12.37 9.42 -7.27
N THR A 67 12.26 8.20 -7.78
CA THR A 67 12.15 7.87 -9.20
C THR A 67 10.91 7.03 -9.47
N THR A 68 10.49 6.99 -10.73
CA THR A 68 9.40 6.11 -11.21
C THR A 68 9.78 5.40 -12.49
N ARG A 69 9.17 4.25 -12.79
CA ARG A 69 9.30 3.60 -14.11
C ARG A 69 8.40 4.25 -15.18
N TYR A 70 7.40 5.03 -14.78
CA TYR A 70 6.51 5.76 -15.69
C TYR A 70 7.16 7.07 -16.16
N GLN A 71 8.06 6.96 -17.16
CA GLN A 71 8.85 8.11 -17.61
C GLN A 71 8.21 8.93 -18.75
N THR A 72 7.35 8.32 -19.57
CA THR A 72 6.75 9.00 -20.73
C THR A 72 5.37 9.55 -20.40
N TRP A 73 4.91 10.57 -21.15
CA TRP A 73 3.56 11.11 -20.98
C TRP A 73 2.47 10.03 -21.15
N ARG A 74 2.65 9.11 -22.12
CA ARG A 74 1.73 7.99 -22.34
C ARG A 74 1.68 7.01 -21.16
N SER A 75 2.82 6.67 -20.58
CA SER A 75 2.83 5.73 -19.44
C SER A 75 2.36 6.40 -18.15
N LYS A 76 2.67 7.68 -17.95
CA LYS A 76 2.15 8.48 -16.83
C LYS A 76 0.64 8.65 -16.87
N SER A 77 0.04 8.91 -18.05
CA SER A 77 -1.42 9.09 -18.14
C SER A 77 -2.17 7.79 -17.87
N GLY A 78 -1.68 6.66 -18.38
CA GLY A 78 -2.23 5.34 -18.06
C GLY A 78 -2.13 5.01 -16.57
N ALA A 79 -0.96 5.25 -15.96
CA ALA A 79 -0.77 5.06 -14.52
C ALA A 79 -1.70 5.97 -13.69
N LEU A 80 -1.82 7.25 -14.07
CA LEU A 80 -2.71 8.19 -13.39
C LEU A 80 -4.18 7.76 -13.48
N ALA A 81 -4.65 7.35 -14.66
CA ALA A 81 -6.01 6.87 -14.85
C ALA A 81 -6.29 5.62 -13.99
N TYR A 82 -5.33 4.70 -13.92
CA TYR A 82 -5.40 3.52 -13.06
C TYR A 82 -5.51 3.92 -11.57
N GLU A 83 -4.66 4.84 -11.11
CA GLU A 83 -4.70 5.33 -9.73
C GLU A 83 -6.02 6.02 -9.38
N VAL A 84 -6.54 6.86 -10.28
CA VAL A 84 -7.84 7.54 -10.09
C VAL A 84 -8.98 6.53 -10.02
N PHE A 85 -9.00 5.53 -10.90
CA PHE A 85 -10.03 4.49 -10.91
C PHE A 85 -10.05 3.72 -9.57
N PHE A 86 -8.90 3.18 -9.13
CA PHE A 86 -8.84 2.40 -7.90
C PHE A 86 -9.03 3.24 -6.64
N LEU A 87 -8.62 4.51 -6.66
CA LEU A 87 -8.88 5.41 -5.53
C LEU A 87 -10.37 5.72 -5.42
N THR A 88 -11.05 5.97 -6.54
CA THR A 88 -12.50 6.18 -6.56
C THR A 88 -13.25 4.92 -6.09
N LEU A 89 -12.82 3.74 -6.56
CA LEU A 89 -13.38 2.47 -6.12
C LEU A 89 -13.21 2.27 -4.61
N HIS A 90 -12.02 2.54 -4.07
CA HIS A 90 -11.76 2.48 -2.64
C HIS A 90 -12.70 3.40 -1.84
N TYR A 91 -12.88 4.65 -2.26
CA TYR A 91 -13.82 5.56 -1.61
C TYR A 91 -15.28 5.07 -1.71
N GLY A 92 -15.67 4.47 -2.84
CA GLY A 92 -16.99 3.83 -2.97
C GLY A 92 -17.19 2.67 -1.99
N GLN A 93 -16.20 1.79 -1.85
CA GLN A 93 -16.26 0.68 -0.89
C GLN A 93 -16.26 1.15 0.57
N ALA A 94 -15.46 2.19 0.88
CA ALA A 94 -15.43 2.82 2.19
C ALA A 94 -16.79 3.46 2.53
N PHE A 95 -17.40 4.16 1.57
CA PHE A 95 -18.74 4.74 1.73
C PHE A 95 -19.82 3.68 2.01
N LEU A 96 -19.69 2.49 1.43
CA LEU A 96 -20.59 1.36 1.66
C LEU A 96 -20.30 0.60 2.98
N GLY A 97 -19.29 1.02 3.76
CA GLY A 97 -18.93 0.37 5.03
C GLY A 97 -18.32 -1.03 4.87
N GLN A 98 -17.76 -1.35 3.71
CA GLN A 98 -17.29 -2.71 3.37
C GLN A 98 -15.83 -2.99 3.74
N LEU A 99 -15.15 -2.08 4.45
CA LEU A 99 -13.71 -2.19 4.73
C LEU A 99 -13.48 -2.41 6.23
N PRO A 100 -13.22 -3.66 6.67
CA PRO A 100 -12.86 -3.91 8.07
C PRO A 100 -11.48 -3.32 8.39
N PRO A 101 -11.30 -2.67 9.56
CA PRO A 101 -10.01 -2.13 9.97
C PRO A 101 -9.02 -3.23 10.32
N CYS A 102 -7.72 -2.91 10.30
CA CYS A 102 -6.69 -3.74 10.90
C CYS A 102 -6.96 -3.84 12.41
N ARG A 103 -6.94 -5.06 12.96
CA ARG A 103 -7.22 -5.32 14.37
C ARG A 103 -5.89 -5.35 15.13
N TYR A 104 -5.71 -4.43 16.07
CA TYR A 104 -4.65 -4.46 17.08
C TYR A 104 -4.77 -5.66 18.01
#